data_AF-A0A917ZHU7-F1
#
_entry.id   AF-A0A917ZHU7-F1
#
_cell.length_a   1.000
_cell.length_b   1.000
_cell.length_c   1.000
_cell.angle_alpha   90.00
_cell.angle_beta   90.00
_cell.angle_gamma   90.00
#
_symmetry.space_group_name_H-M   'P 1'
#
loop_
_entity.id
_entity.type
_entity.pdbx_description
1 polymer ?
#
loop_
_entity_poly.entity_id
_entity_poly.type
_entity_poly.pdbx_seq_one_letter_code
_entity_poly.pdbx_strand_id
1 'polypeptide(L)'
;MGAALGGQWPFLRDGRGCNSRQQKGSAVYAIVRCGGRQQKVSVGDVLEVDKVAGEVGSSVSLPTVLVVNDGDVTTEAGKFTVSAEILGETKGPKIRILKYKNKTGYKKRQGHRQRYTQVKITGIDQA
;
A
#
# COMPACT_ATOMS: atom_id res chain seq x y z
N MET A 1 42.83 24.72 37.44
CA MET A 1 42.21 23.96 38.55
C MET A 1 40.75 24.38 38.59
N GLY A 2 39.71 23.57 38.35
CA GLY A 2 39.60 22.15 38.07
C GLY A 2 38.10 21.82 37.86
N ALA A 3 37.88 20.63 37.28
CA ALA A 3 36.63 19.85 37.22
C ALA A 3 35.48 20.37 36.35
N ALA A 4 35.51 19.91 35.10
CA ALA A 4 34.34 19.64 34.27
C ALA A 4 33.49 18.52 34.92
N LEU A 5 32.20 18.77 35.14
CA LEU A 5 31.23 17.74 35.51
C LEU A 5 30.64 17.14 34.23
N GLY A 6 31.31 16.10 33.72
CA GLY A 6 30.80 15.22 32.69
C GLY A 6 29.67 14.36 33.25
N GLY A 7 28.43 14.70 32.87
CA GLY A 7 27.27 13.85 33.09
C GLY A 7 27.25 12.71 32.07
N GLN A 8 27.92 11.61 32.41
CA GLN A 8 27.80 10.31 31.76
C GLN A 8 26.37 9.79 31.97
N TRP A 9 25.51 9.81 30.95
CA TRP A 9 24.24 9.09 30.97
C TRP A 9 24.47 7.62 30.57
N PRO A 10 24.18 6.64 31.45
CA PRO A 10 24.31 5.23 31.15
C PRO A 10 22.93 4.65 30.82
N PHE A 11 22.55 4.60 29.54
CA PHE A 11 21.52 3.65 29.10
C PHE A 11 21.70 3.25 27.64
N LEU A 12 22.80 2.56 27.39
CA LEU A 12 22.96 1.67 26.25
C LEU A 12 22.45 0.29 26.66
N ARG A 13 21.20 -0.06 26.33
CA ARG A 13 20.73 -1.42 26.01
C ARG A 13 19.20 -1.43 25.91
N ASP A 14 18.72 -1.36 24.69
CA ASP A 14 17.94 -2.47 24.16
C ASP A 14 17.88 -2.33 22.65
N GLY A 15 18.90 -2.92 22.01
CA GLY A 15 18.79 -3.38 20.64
C GLY A 15 17.77 -4.52 20.61
N ARG A 16 16.48 -4.17 20.63
CA ARG A 16 15.42 -5.09 20.20
C ARG A 16 15.33 -4.99 18.70
N GLY A 17 15.78 -6.09 18.09
CA GLY A 17 16.06 -6.25 16.67
C GLY A 17 15.01 -5.64 15.77
N CYS A 18 15.52 -4.95 14.75
CA CYS A 18 14.88 -4.85 13.46
C CYS A 18 14.65 -6.28 12.94
N ASN A 19 13.50 -6.86 13.27
CA ASN A 19 13.02 -8.12 12.69
C ASN A 19 11.87 -7.80 11.74
N SER A 20 12.14 -7.04 10.68
CA SER A 20 11.42 -7.24 9.44
C SER A 20 12.28 -8.13 8.56
N ARG A 21 12.05 -9.45 8.69
CA ARG A 21 12.45 -10.41 7.65
C ARG A 21 11.86 -9.89 6.34
N GLN A 22 12.69 -9.23 5.54
CA GLN A 22 12.44 -9.10 4.11
C GLN A 22 12.38 -10.52 3.57
N GLN A 23 11.17 -11.05 3.43
CA GLN A 23 10.99 -12.19 2.57
C GLN A 23 11.31 -11.70 1.16
N LYS A 24 12.51 -12.04 0.69
CA LYS A 24 12.83 -12.12 -0.74
C LYS A 24 11.90 -13.19 -1.32
N GLY A 25 10.70 -12.78 -1.71
CA GLY A 25 9.83 -13.56 -2.58
C GLY A 25 10.39 -13.51 -4.00
N SER A 26 10.48 -14.68 -4.61
CA SER A 26 10.94 -14.97 -5.97
C SER A 26 10.65 -13.88 -7.02
N ALA A 27 11.72 -13.41 -7.65
CA ALA A 27 11.94 -13.29 -9.09
C ALA A 27 11.00 -12.48 -10.00
N VAL A 28 9.69 -12.45 -9.78
CA VAL A 28 8.73 -11.87 -10.73
C VAL A 28 7.76 -10.94 -10.03
N TYR A 29 7.74 -9.67 -10.43
CA TYR A 29 6.76 -8.71 -9.95
C TYR A 29 6.27 -7.80 -11.08
N ALA A 30 5.00 -7.42 -11.00
CA ALA A 30 4.38 -6.46 -11.88
C ALA A 30 4.11 -5.14 -11.14
N ILE A 31 4.10 -4.03 -11.87
CA ILE A 31 3.62 -2.74 -11.40
C ILE A 31 2.29 -2.49 -12.08
N VAL A 32 1.24 -2.50 -11.28
CA VAL A 32 -0.14 -2.40 -11.73
C VAL A 32 -0.66 -1.00 -11.44
N ARG A 33 -1.41 -0.43 -12.40
CA ARG A 33 -2.11 0.83 -12.19
C ARG A 33 -3.53 0.55 -11.74
N CYS A 34 -3.83 0.93 -10.50
CA CYS A 34 -5.18 0.89 -9.95
C CYS A 34 -5.63 2.32 -9.66
N GLY A 35 -6.62 2.79 -10.43
CA GLY A 35 -7.12 4.16 -10.33
C GLY A 35 -6.00 5.19 -10.53
N GLY A 36 -5.71 5.95 -9.48
CA GLY A 36 -4.67 6.99 -9.47
C GLY A 36 -3.30 6.57 -8.95
N ARG A 37 -3.14 5.31 -8.50
CA ARG A 37 -1.91 4.83 -7.83
C ARG A 37 -1.31 3.65 -8.58
N GLN A 38 0.01 3.52 -8.45
CA GLN A 38 0.75 2.34 -8.91
C GLN A 38 1.11 1.48 -7.71
N GLN A 39 0.95 0.17 -7.83
CA GLN A 39 1.28 -0.80 -6.79
C GLN A 39 2.21 -1.86 -7.36
N LYS A 40 3.23 -2.23 -6.58
CA LYS A 40 4.06 -3.40 -6.86
C LYS A 40 3.32 -4.65 -6.40
N VAL A 41 3.20 -5.64 -7.27
CA VAL A 41 2.41 -6.85 -7.02
C VAL A 41 3.20 -8.08 -7.43
N SER A 42 3.04 -9.15 -6.66
CA SER A 42 3.45 -10.50 -7.00
C SER A 42 2.24 -11.44 -6.93
N VAL A 43 2.36 -12.63 -7.55
CA VAL A 43 1.28 -13.63 -7.56
C VAL A 43 0.99 -14.07 -6.12
N GLY A 44 -0.28 -14.02 -5.72
CA GLY A 44 -0.73 -14.38 -4.38
C GLY A 44 -0.84 -13.22 -3.38
N ASP A 45 -0.41 -12.00 -3.74
CA ASP A 45 -0.52 -10.83 -2.87
C ASP A 45 -1.98 -10.37 -2.69
N VAL A 46 -2.27 -9.84 -1.50
CA VAL A 46 -3.55 -9.20 -1.17
C VAL A 46 -3.35 -7.70 -1.06
N LEU A 47 -4.11 -6.94 -1.85
CA LEU A 47 -3.96 -5.50 -1.99
C LEU A 47 -5.28 -4.78 -1.73
N GLU A 48 -5.18 -3.61 -1.10
CA GLU A 48 -6.29 -2.67 -0.99
C GLU A 48 -6.22 -1.66 -2.14
N VAL A 49 -7.17 -1.76 -3.05
CA VAL A 49 -7.29 -0.88 -4.22
C VAL A 49 -8.47 0.06 -4.08
N ASP A 50 -8.51 1.08 -4.94
CA ASP A 50 -9.66 1.97 -5.06
C ASP A 50 -10.96 1.16 -5.29
N LYS A 51 -12.11 1.77 -4.98
CA LYS A 51 -13.39 1.07 -5.12
C LYS A 51 -13.62 0.67 -6.58
N VAL A 52 -13.66 -0.64 -6.85
CA VAL A 52 -14.02 -1.21 -8.15
C VAL A 52 -15.47 -1.69 -8.06
N ALA A 53 -16.25 -1.48 -9.13
CA ALA A 53 -17.59 -2.05 -9.21
C ALA A 53 -17.49 -3.55 -9.52
N GLY A 54 -17.86 -4.40 -8.55
CA GLY A 54 -17.85 -5.85 -8.70
C GLY A 54 -18.36 -6.52 -7.43
N GLU A 55 -18.84 -7.76 -7.58
CA GLU A 55 -19.28 -8.57 -6.45
C GLU A 55 -18.09 -9.35 -5.85
N VAL A 56 -18.25 -9.82 -4.61
CA VAL A 56 -17.25 -10.68 -3.96
C VAL A 56 -17.10 -11.97 -4.77
N GLY A 57 -15.87 -12.31 -5.14
CA GLY A 57 -15.54 -13.45 -5.99
C GLY A 57 -15.47 -13.16 -7.50
N SER A 58 -15.75 -11.91 -7.92
CA SER A 58 -15.58 -11.53 -9.33
C SER A 58 -14.10 -11.37 -9.68
N SER A 59 -13.73 -11.82 -10.89
CA SER A 59 -12.41 -11.57 -11.48
C SER A 59 -12.33 -10.17 -12.10
N VAL A 60 -11.31 -9.40 -11.74
CA VAL A 60 -11.01 -8.07 -12.29
C VAL A 60 -9.66 -8.12 -12.98
N SER A 61 -9.66 -7.67 -14.24
CA SER A 61 -8.43 -7.44 -15.01
C SER A 61 -7.90 -6.05 -14.72
N LEU A 62 -6.66 -5.97 -14.24
CA LEU A 62 -5.99 -4.71 -13.92
C LEU A 62 -4.92 -4.38 -14.98
N PRO A 63 -4.87 -3.13 -15.48
CA PRO A 63 -3.89 -2.73 -16.47
C PRO A 63 -2.49 -2.64 -15.84
N THR A 64 -1.53 -3.28 -16.51
CA THR A 64 -0.13 -3.35 -16.08
C THR A 64 0.70 -2.26 -16.75
N VAL A 65 1.63 -1.66 -16.00
CA VAL A 65 2.58 -0.68 -16.53
C VAL A 65 3.94 -1.31 -16.80
N LEU A 66 4.44 -2.13 -15.88
CA LEU A 66 5.76 -2.75 -15.97
C LEU A 66 5.74 -4.18 -15.43
N VAL A 67 6.50 -5.08 -16.04
CA VAL A 67 6.76 -6.43 -15.51
C VAL A 67 8.27 -6.61 -15.40
N VAL A 68 8.73 -7.16 -14.28
CA VAL A 68 10.14 -7.45 -14.03
C VAL A 68 10.28 -8.93 -13.71
N ASN A 69 11.09 -9.64 -14.50
CA ASN A 69 11.43 -11.05 -14.33
C ASN A 69 12.95 -11.15 -14.09
N ASP A 70 13.39 -11.49 -12.88
CA ASP A 70 14.77 -11.82 -12.49
C ASP A 70 15.90 -10.90 -12.99
N GLY A 71 15.58 -9.64 -13.30
CA GLY A 71 16.53 -8.63 -13.78
C GLY A 71 16.23 -8.11 -15.19
N ASP A 72 15.44 -8.83 -15.97
CA ASP A 72 14.92 -8.34 -17.25
C ASP A 72 13.64 -7.54 -17.03
N VAL A 73 13.73 -6.24 -17.32
CA VAL A 73 12.61 -5.30 -17.24
C VAL A 73 11.91 -5.27 -18.59
N THR A 74 10.73 -5.90 -18.67
CA THR A 74 9.88 -5.79 -19.85
C THR A 74 8.91 -4.64 -19.65
N THR A 75 9.25 -3.49 -20.26
CA THR A 75 8.48 -2.24 -20.22
C THR A 75 7.35 -2.22 -21.27
N GLU A 76 6.82 -3.39 -21.67
CA GLU A 76 5.74 -3.46 -22.66
C GLU A 76 4.38 -3.33 -21.97
N ALA A 77 3.99 -2.09 -21.69
CA ALA A 77 2.76 -1.70 -20.98
C ALA A 77 1.43 -2.05 -21.70
N GLY A 78 1.44 -2.95 -22.68
CA GLY A 78 0.28 -3.29 -23.52
C GLY A 78 0.03 -4.79 -23.74
N LYS A 79 0.93 -5.68 -23.30
CA LYS A 79 0.80 -7.13 -23.51
C LYS A 79 0.56 -7.93 -22.25
N PHE A 80 0.50 -7.31 -21.07
CA PHE A 80 0.34 -8.02 -19.81
C PHE A 80 -0.89 -7.53 -19.07
N THR A 81 -1.77 -8.47 -18.73
CA THR A 81 -2.95 -8.22 -17.92
C THR A 81 -2.79 -8.96 -16.60
N VAL A 82 -2.97 -8.26 -15.48
CA VAL A 82 -2.99 -8.92 -14.17
C VAL A 82 -4.42 -9.31 -13.86
N SER A 83 -4.65 -10.61 -13.70
CA SER A 83 -5.92 -11.16 -13.24
C SER A 83 -5.95 -11.16 -11.71
N ALA A 84 -7.07 -10.71 -11.14
CA ALA A 84 -7.20 -10.57 -9.72
C ALA A 84 -8.64 -10.86 -9.25
N GLU A 85 -8.80 -11.40 -8.05
CA GLU A 85 -10.10 -11.79 -7.48
C GLU A 85 -10.50 -10.81 -6.36
N ILE A 86 -11.74 -10.34 -6.38
CA ILE A 86 -12.28 -9.49 -5.32
C ILE A 86 -12.60 -10.33 -4.08
N LEU A 87 -11.91 -10.10 -2.98
CA LEU A 87 -12.21 -10.72 -1.68
C LEU A 87 -13.33 -9.99 -0.93
N GLY A 88 -13.45 -8.67 -1.12
CA GLY A 88 -14.53 -7.90 -0.54
C GLY A 88 -14.24 -6.41 -0.37
N GLU A 89 -15.16 -5.72 0.31
CA GLU A 89 -15.02 -4.29 0.57
C GLU A 89 -14.49 -4.02 2.00
N THR A 90 -13.48 -3.17 2.09
CA THR A 90 -12.91 -2.70 3.36
C THR A 90 -13.08 -1.19 3.51
N LYS A 91 -13.28 -0.73 4.74
CA LYS A 91 -13.34 0.70 5.07
C LYS A 91 -12.01 1.13 5.67
N GLY A 92 -11.42 2.16 5.10
CA GLY A 92 -10.23 2.80 5.63
C GLY A 92 -10.45 3.48 6.98
N PRO A 93 -9.37 3.99 7.58
CA PRO A 93 -9.43 4.74 8.83
C PRO A 93 -10.32 5.98 8.69
N LYS A 94 -11.04 6.32 9.76
CA LYS A 94 -11.89 7.52 9.77
C LYS A 94 -11.05 8.77 9.85
N ILE A 95 -11.08 9.58 8.79
CA ILE A 95 -10.48 10.91 8.78
C ILE A 95 -11.48 11.88 9.42
N ARG A 96 -11.08 12.52 10.52
CA ARG A 96 -11.89 13.51 11.24
C ARG A 96 -11.49 14.91 10.77
N ILE A 97 -12.34 15.55 9.99
CA ILE A 97 -12.13 16.88 9.43
C ILE A 97 -12.83 17.90 10.33
N LEU A 98 -12.09 18.89 10.80
CA LEU A 98 -12.61 20.03 11.55
C LEU A 98 -12.35 21.31 10.75
N LYS A 99 -13.41 21.97 10.31
CA LYS A 99 -13.33 23.34 9.76
C LYS A 99 -13.64 24.31 10.89
N TYR A 100 -12.74 25.24 11.16
CA TYR A 100 -12.88 26.26 12.19
C TYR A 100 -12.44 27.61 11.64
N LYS A 101 -13.22 28.66 11.89
CA LYS A 101 -12.81 30.05 11.67
C LYS A 101 -12.89 30.80 12.99
N ASN A 102 -11.83 31.54 13.30
CA ASN A 102 -11.74 32.25 14.57
C ASN A 102 -12.74 33.41 14.63
N LYS A 103 -13.28 33.69 15.84
CA LYS A 103 -14.16 34.83 16.16
C LYS A 103 -15.45 34.97 15.33
N THR A 104 -15.75 34.01 14.47
CA THR A 104 -16.96 33.97 13.62
C THR A 104 -17.97 32.94 14.11
N GLY A 105 -17.67 32.19 15.19
CA GLY A 105 -18.50 31.08 15.68
C GLY A 105 -18.57 29.86 14.75
N TYR A 106 -17.92 29.92 13.58
CA TYR A 106 -17.97 28.85 12.59
C TYR A 106 -17.08 27.68 12.99
N LYS A 107 -17.72 26.56 13.34
CA LYS A 107 -17.07 25.28 13.62
C LYS A 107 -17.90 24.14 13.03
N LYS A 108 -17.33 23.37 12.10
CA LYS A 108 -17.97 22.20 11.49
C LYS A 108 -17.07 20.98 11.63
N ARG A 109 -17.64 19.88 12.10
CA ARG A 109 -17.00 18.56 12.21
C ARG A 109 -17.60 17.64 11.16
N GLN A 110 -16.75 17.05 10.32
CA GLN A 110 -17.14 16.06 9.34
C GLN A 110 -16.24 14.84 9.46
N GLY A 111 -16.80 13.65 9.28
CA GLY A 111 -16.01 12.44 9.14
C GLY A 111 -16.04 11.98 7.69
N HIS A 112 -14.89 11.55 7.17
CA HIS A 112 -14.83 10.78 5.93
C HIS A 112 -14.24 9.40 6.24
N ARG A 113 -14.83 8.35 5.64
CA ARG A 113 -14.26 7.00 5.63
C ARG A 113 -14.21 6.56 4.18
N GLN A 114 -13.00 6.39 3.67
CA GLN A 114 -12.82 5.90 2.31
C GLN A 114 -13.17 4.41 2.24
N ARG A 115 -13.87 4.00 1.19
CA ARG A 115 -14.13 2.59 0.88
C ARG A 115 -13.05 2.10 -0.10
N TYR A 116 -12.54 0.92 0.16
CA TYR A 116 -11.54 0.22 -0.63
C TYR A 116 -12.04 -1.17 -0.98
N THR A 117 -11.46 -1.76 -2.00
CA THR A 117 -11.70 -3.15 -2.39
C THR A 117 -10.46 -3.94 -2.04
N GLN A 118 -10.61 -5.05 -1.32
CA GLN A 118 -9.55 -6.02 -1.13
C GLN A 118 -9.56 -6.99 -2.30
N VAL A 119 -8.41 -7.12 -2.93
CA VAL A 119 -8.24 -7.92 -4.14
C VAL A 119 -7.02 -8.80 -3.96
N LYS A 120 -7.13 -10.07 -4.37
CA LYS A 120 -6.02 -11.02 -4.40
C LYS A 120 -5.54 -11.20 -5.82
N ILE A 121 -4.23 -11.14 -6.06
CA ILE A 121 -3.68 -11.38 -7.39
C ILE A 121 -3.63 -12.89 -7.66
N THR A 122 -4.31 -13.33 -8.74
CA THR A 122 -4.37 -14.73 -9.15
C THR A 122 -3.27 -15.08 -10.13
N GLY A 123 -2.94 -14.18 -11.07
CA GLY A 123 -1.97 -14.45 -12.12
C GLY A 123 -1.53 -13.19 -12.85
N ILE A 124 -0.39 -13.30 -13.52
CA ILE A 124 0.10 -12.32 -14.48
C ILE A 124 0.06 -13.02 -15.83
N ASP A 125 -0.94 -12.69 -16.64
CA ASP A 125 -1.16 -13.32 -17.93
C ASP A 125 -0.59 -12.43 -19.05
N GLN A 126 0.08 -13.05 -20.02
CA GLN A 126 0.46 -12.38 -21.26
C GLN A 126 -0.75 -12.48 -22.21
N ALA A 127 -1.21 -11.33 -22.69
CA ALA A 127 -2.23 -11.21 -23.73
C ALA A 127 -1.65 -11.50 -25.12
#